data_AF-A0A935AWE1-F1
#
_entry.id   AF-A0A935AWE1-F1
#
_cell.length_a   1.000
_cell.length_b   1.000
_cell.length_c   1.000
_cell.angle_alpha   90.00
_cell.angle_beta   90.00
_cell.angle_gamma   90.00
#
_symmetry.space_group_name_H-M   'P 1'
#
loop_
_entity.id
_entity.type
_entity.pdbx_description
1 polymer ?
#
loop_
_entity_poly.entity_id
_entity_poly.type
_entity_poly.pdbx_seq_one_letter_code
_entity_poly.pdbx_strand_id
1 'polypeptide(L)'
;MMNNFKVQKTGFDNAINARRIAFEDIKPLATRIINALIASGAPKLTIDDAKGVNKKLQGSTSNKNATEMTTTEGTESPKGISTSQQSYDRLKDHFANLIQILSQTAQYNPNENELKIPQLQARLGALESAKTSWIAAHTTFSNAINERNALLYHPETGLKAIALNVKVHVKSLFGSQSPQYKQVSGLKFVDSN
;
A
#
# COMPACT_ATOMS: atom_id res chain seq x y z
N MET A 1 -8.39 -19.02 17.28
CA MET A 1 -7.26 -18.87 16.32
C MET A 1 -7.73 -18.54 14.90
N MET A 2 -8.56 -19.37 14.24
CA MET A 2 -9.09 -19.02 12.89
C MET A 2 -9.93 -17.73 12.89
N ASN A 3 -10.62 -17.44 14.00
CA ASN A 3 -11.30 -16.17 14.21
C ASN A 3 -10.33 -14.97 14.29
N ASN A 4 -9.18 -15.13 14.98
CA ASN A 4 -8.16 -14.08 15.06
C ASN A 4 -7.62 -13.74 13.66
N PHE A 5 -7.25 -14.76 12.87
CA PHE A 5 -6.79 -14.55 11.49
C PHE A 5 -7.80 -13.76 10.64
N LYS A 6 -9.08 -14.12 10.70
CA LYS A 6 -10.14 -13.40 9.96
C LYS A 6 -10.26 -11.95 10.42
N VAL A 7 -10.28 -11.71 11.73
CA VAL A 7 -10.34 -10.37 12.31
C VAL A 7 -9.14 -9.51 11.87
N GLN A 8 -7.92 -10.04 11.96
CA GLN A 8 -6.72 -9.30 11.55
C GLN A 8 -6.70 -9.02 10.04
N LYS A 9 -7.16 -9.97 9.21
CA LYS A 9 -7.31 -9.76 7.76
C LYS A 9 -8.28 -8.61 7.48
N THR A 10 -9.46 -8.62 8.08
CA THR A 10 -10.45 -7.56 7.92
C THR A 10 -9.91 -6.21 8.40
N GLY A 11 -9.17 -6.18 9.52
CA GLY A 11 -8.49 -4.98 10.00
C GLY A 11 -7.47 -4.42 9.00
N PHE A 12 -6.67 -5.29 8.38
CA PHE A 12 -5.73 -4.92 7.33
C PHE A 12 -6.44 -4.38 6.08
N ASP A 13 -7.49 -5.05 5.61
CA ASP A 13 -8.29 -4.60 4.46
C ASP A 13 -8.90 -3.21 4.72
N ASN A 14 -9.43 -2.99 5.93
CA ASN A 14 -9.98 -1.69 6.34
C ASN A 14 -8.91 -0.60 6.36
N ALA A 15 -7.70 -0.89 6.85
CA ALA A 15 -6.60 0.07 6.87
C ALA A 15 -6.12 0.43 5.45
N ILE A 16 -6.12 -0.53 4.52
CA ILE A 16 -5.87 -0.25 3.10
C ILE A 16 -6.91 0.72 2.53
N ASN A 17 -8.20 0.45 2.80
CA ASN A 17 -9.30 1.29 2.33
C ASN A 17 -9.21 2.71 2.91
N ALA A 18 -8.98 2.83 4.22
CA ALA A 18 -8.82 4.12 4.89
C ALA A 18 -7.65 4.92 4.30
N ARG A 19 -6.51 4.28 4.03
CA ARG A 19 -5.38 4.94 3.36
C ARG A 19 -5.74 5.36 1.93
N ARG A 20 -6.45 4.54 1.17
CA ARG A 20 -6.86 4.93 -0.20
C ARG A 20 -7.75 6.17 -0.17
N ILE A 21 -8.77 6.18 0.69
CA ILE A 21 -9.71 7.29 0.87
C ILE A 21 -8.96 8.56 1.30
N ALA A 22 -8.01 8.45 2.22
CA ALA A 22 -7.22 9.60 2.69
C ALA A 22 -6.40 10.28 1.58
N PHE A 23 -6.06 9.58 0.49
CA PHE A 23 -5.25 10.12 -0.61
C PHE A 23 -6.06 10.41 -1.88
N GLU A 24 -7.37 10.16 -1.89
CA GLU A 24 -8.20 10.24 -3.11
C GLU A 24 -8.29 11.68 -3.67
N ASP A 25 -8.43 12.66 -2.79
CA ASP A 25 -8.65 14.07 -3.13
C ASP A 25 -7.37 14.92 -3.16
N ILE A 26 -6.19 14.34 -2.89
CA ILE A 26 -4.93 15.10 -2.75
C ILE A 26 -4.55 15.83 -4.04
N LYS A 27 -4.87 15.22 -5.19
CA LYS A 27 -4.57 15.76 -6.52
C LYS A 27 -5.48 16.94 -6.87
N PRO A 28 -6.82 16.85 -6.75
CA PRO A 28 -7.70 18.01 -6.85
C PRO A 28 -7.33 19.13 -5.87
N LEU A 29 -7.05 18.80 -4.61
CA LEU A 29 -6.66 19.78 -3.59
C LEU A 29 -5.39 20.53 -3.99
N ALA A 30 -4.35 19.83 -4.45
CA ALA A 30 -3.11 20.44 -4.91
C ALA A 30 -3.34 21.45 -6.06
N THR A 31 -4.21 21.13 -7.01
CA THR A 31 -4.58 22.08 -8.09
C THR A 31 -5.27 23.33 -7.53
N ARG A 32 -6.17 23.17 -6.56
CA ARG A 32 -6.85 24.31 -5.91
C ARG A 32 -5.88 25.19 -5.13
N ILE A 33 -4.92 24.58 -4.44
CA ILE A 33 -3.84 25.30 -3.74
C ILE A 33 -3.05 26.18 -4.70
N ILE A 34 -2.66 25.65 -5.87
CA ILE A 34 -1.93 26.43 -6.89
C ILE A 34 -2.76 27.61 -7.39
N ASN A 35 -4.06 27.41 -7.64
CA ASN A 35 -4.93 28.49 -8.09
C ASN A 35 -5.11 29.57 -7.02
N ALA A 36 -5.23 29.18 -5.75
CA ALA A 36 -5.26 30.13 -4.64
C ALA A 36 -3.95 30.90 -4.48
N LEU A 37 -2.81 30.25 -4.69
CA LEU A 37 -1.49 30.90 -4.69
C LEU A 37 -1.36 31.93 -5.82
N ILE A 38 -1.88 31.62 -7.01
CA ILE A 38 -1.93 32.56 -8.14
C ILE A 38 -2.84 33.75 -7.80
N ALA A 39 -4.04 33.48 -7.28
CA ALA A 39 -5.01 34.53 -6.91
C ALA A 39 -4.49 35.44 -5.78
N SER A 40 -3.60 34.93 -4.93
CA SER A 40 -2.96 35.68 -3.84
C SER A 40 -1.94 36.72 -4.33
N GLY A 41 -1.58 36.72 -5.62
CA GLY A 41 -0.56 37.64 -6.15
C GLY A 41 0.87 37.27 -5.74
N ALA A 42 1.13 35.99 -5.50
CA ALA A 42 2.47 35.51 -5.18
C ALA A 42 3.47 35.77 -6.35
N PRO A 43 4.78 35.89 -6.07
CA PRO A 43 5.78 36.08 -7.11
C PRO A 43 5.76 34.96 -8.15
N LYS A 44 6.04 35.29 -9.41
CA LYS A 44 6.03 34.33 -10.52
C LYS A 44 6.95 33.12 -10.26
N LEU A 45 8.15 33.36 -9.75
CA LEU A 45 9.12 32.30 -9.41
C LEU A 45 8.53 31.32 -8.37
N THR A 46 7.91 31.84 -7.32
CA THR A 46 7.24 31.03 -6.29
C THR A 46 6.08 30.20 -6.86
N ILE A 47 5.30 30.77 -7.77
CA ILE A 47 4.21 30.06 -8.46
C ILE A 47 4.79 28.94 -9.34
N ASP A 48 5.88 29.18 -10.05
CA ASP A 48 6.52 28.21 -10.94
C ASP A 48 7.15 27.05 -10.14
N ASP A 49 7.78 27.33 -8.99
CA ASP A 49 8.27 26.31 -8.05
C ASP A 49 7.11 25.43 -7.54
N ALA A 50 6.02 26.06 -7.09
CA ALA A 50 4.83 25.37 -6.61
C ALA A 50 4.18 24.50 -7.71
N LYS A 51 4.12 25.00 -8.95
CA LYS A 51 3.65 24.23 -10.13
C LYS A 51 4.55 23.03 -10.41
N GLY A 52 5.87 23.17 -10.25
CA GLY A 52 6.82 22.07 -10.37
C GLY A 52 6.54 20.95 -9.37
N VAL A 53 6.23 21.30 -8.12
CA VAL A 53 5.81 20.33 -7.09
C VAL A 53 4.45 19.72 -7.42
N ASN A 54 3.46 20.52 -7.82
CA ASN A 54 2.14 20.02 -8.21
C ASN A 54 2.23 19.05 -9.39
N LYS A 55 3.11 19.29 -10.37
CA LYS A 55 3.33 18.38 -11.49
C LYS A 55 3.71 16.97 -11.03
N LYS A 56 4.59 16.87 -10.02
CA LYS A 56 4.98 15.61 -9.39
C LYS A 56 3.82 14.94 -8.63
N LEU A 57 2.98 15.72 -7.94
CA LEU A 57 1.76 15.22 -7.30
C LEU A 57 0.78 14.63 -8.33
N GLN A 58 0.56 15.32 -9.44
CA GLN A 58 -0.34 14.84 -10.50
C GLN A 58 0.21 13.58 -11.19
N GLY A 59 1.54 13.44 -11.23
CA GLY A 59 2.21 12.33 -11.91
C GLY A 59 2.44 12.58 -13.39
N SER A 60 2.31 13.82 -13.86
CA SER A 60 2.64 14.12 -15.25
C SER A 60 4.17 14.24 -15.39
N THR A 61 4.76 13.37 -16.21
CA THR A 61 6.17 13.50 -16.58
C THR A 61 6.30 14.54 -17.68
N SER A 62 7.48 15.17 -17.80
CA SER A 62 7.75 16.13 -18.89
C SER A 62 7.89 15.48 -20.27
N ASN A 63 7.67 14.17 -20.42
CA ASN A 63 7.83 13.49 -21.70
C ASN A 63 6.54 13.56 -22.52
N LYS A 64 6.16 14.76 -22.94
CA LYS A 64 5.51 14.94 -24.25
C LYS A 64 6.64 15.00 -25.26
N ASN A 65 6.99 13.83 -25.81
CA ASN A 65 7.59 13.59 -27.14
C ASN A 65 8.26 12.20 -27.11
N ALA A 66 7.46 11.17 -27.35
CA ALA A 66 7.91 9.90 -27.87
C ALA A 66 6.93 9.49 -28.99
N THR A 67 6.73 10.40 -29.94
CA THR A 67 6.29 10.07 -31.28
C THR A 67 7.50 10.26 -32.17
N GLU A 68 7.73 9.26 -33.02
CA GLU A 68 8.86 9.09 -33.95
C GLU A 68 10.14 8.49 -33.34
N MET A 69 10.09 7.17 -33.08
CA MET A 69 11.22 6.32 -33.43
C MET A 69 10.86 5.54 -34.68
N THR A 70 11.39 6.00 -35.81
CA THR A 70 11.60 5.20 -37.00
C THR A 70 12.27 3.88 -36.62
N THR A 71 11.64 2.77 -37.02
CA THR A 71 12.23 1.43 -36.98
C THR A 71 13.50 1.40 -37.82
N THR A 72 14.65 1.28 -37.17
CA THR A 72 15.84 0.63 -37.73
C THR A 72 16.24 -0.51 -36.80
N GLU A 73 16.40 -1.68 -37.41
CA GLU A 73 16.70 -2.96 -36.77
C GLU A 73 18.03 -2.92 -35.98
N GLY A 74 18.03 -3.62 -34.84
CA GLY A 74 19.25 -4.17 -34.26
C GLY A 74 19.97 -3.33 -33.21
N THR A 75 19.31 -2.92 -32.13
CA THR A 75 19.96 -2.73 -30.81
C THR A 75 18.94 -3.01 -29.70
N GLU A 76 19.34 -3.78 -28.68
CA GLU A 76 18.53 -3.99 -27.48
C GLU A 76 18.13 -2.64 -26.90
N SER A 77 16.84 -2.33 -26.92
CA SER A 77 16.33 -1.09 -26.34
C SER A 77 16.72 -1.06 -24.86
N PRO A 78 17.35 0.03 -24.36
CA PRO A 78 17.68 0.12 -22.94
C PRO A 78 16.40 -0.02 -22.13
N LYS A 79 16.35 -1.02 -21.24
CA LYS A 79 15.22 -1.22 -20.31
C LYS A 79 15.00 0.09 -19.55
N GLY A 80 13.91 0.79 -19.89
CA GLY A 80 13.55 2.04 -19.26
C GLY A 80 13.31 1.81 -17.77
N ILE A 81 14.09 2.48 -16.92
CA ILE A 81 13.86 2.46 -15.48
C ILE A 81 12.56 3.21 -15.20
N SER A 82 11.67 2.61 -14.43
CA SER A 82 10.45 3.29 -13.96
C SER A 82 10.83 4.46 -13.05
N THR A 83 10.54 5.68 -13.49
CA THR A 83 10.82 6.92 -12.76
C THR A 83 9.59 7.48 -12.04
N SER A 84 8.50 6.70 -11.94
CA SER A 84 7.23 7.17 -11.36
C SER A 84 7.37 7.59 -9.89
N GLN A 85 6.99 8.83 -9.57
CA GLN A 85 6.99 9.38 -8.21
C GLN A 85 5.60 9.32 -7.53
N GLN A 86 4.79 8.30 -7.86
CA GLN A 86 3.38 8.23 -7.48
C GLN A 86 3.06 7.34 -6.27
N SER A 87 4.08 6.91 -5.49
CA SER A 87 3.81 6.20 -4.23
C SER A 87 3.18 7.13 -3.19
N TYR A 88 2.36 6.59 -2.28
CA TYR A 88 1.72 7.39 -1.22
C TYR A 88 2.73 8.20 -0.40
N ASP A 89 3.90 7.63 -0.11
CA ASP A 89 4.99 8.34 0.58
C ASP A 89 5.49 9.53 -0.23
N ARG A 90 5.75 9.36 -1.53
CA ARG A 90 6.18 10.46 -2.40
C ARG A 90 5.10 11.53 -2.55
N LEU A 91 3.84 11.14 -2.67
CA LEU A 91 2.71 12.07 -2.72
C LEU A 91 2.63 12.90 -1.44
N LYS A 92 2.76 12.27 -0.28
CA LYS A 92 2.80 12.95 1.01
C LYS A 92 3.96 13.94 1.09
N ASP A 93 5.17 13.53 0.67
CA ASP A 93 6.36 14.38 0.70
C ASP A 93 6.22 15.58 -0.25
N HIS A 94 5.67 15.38 -1.45
CA HIS A 94 5.39 16.48 -2.36
C HIS A 94 4.32 17.44 -1.81
N PHE A 95 3.30 16.92 -1.13
CA PHE A 95 2.30 17.75 -0.46
C PHE A 95 2.90 18.56 0.70
N ALA A 96 3.79 17.96 1.49
CA ALA A 96 4.55 18.67 2.54
C ALA A 96 5.43 19.79 1.95
N ASN A 97 6.12 19.51 0.84
CA ASN A 97 6.91 20.53 0.13
C ASN A 97 6.04 21.68 -0.38
N LEU A 98 4.84 21.38 -0.88
CA LEU A 98 3.89 22.40 -1.30
C LEU A 98 3.49 23.29 -0.11
N ILE A 99 3.13 22.70 1.03
CA ILE A 99 2.80 23.45 2.27
C ILE A 99 3.98 24.34 2.70
N GLN A 100 5.22 23.85 2.58
CA GLN A 100 6.39 24.63 2.95
C GLN A 100 6.52 25.89 2.08
N ILE A 101 6.31 25.79 0.76
CA ILE A 101 6.31 26.95 -0.14
C ILE A 101 5.24 27.96 0.29
N LEU A 102 4.03 27.49 0.58
CA LEU A 102 2.91 28.36 1.01
C LEU A 102 3.24 29.07 2.32
N SER A 103 3.83 28.36 3.29
CA SER A 103 4.17 28.92 4.61
C SER A 103 5.22 30.03 4.55
N GLN A 104 6.06 30.04 3.51
CA GLN A 104 7.08 31.05 3.27
C GLN A 104 6.59 32.17 2.35
N THR A 105 5.38 32.06 1.80
CA THR A 105 4.79 33.05 0.90
C THR A 105 3.86 33.97 1.67
N ALA A 106 4.33 35.16 2.02
CA ALA A 106 3.55 36.14 2.80
C ALA A 106 2.21 36.53 2.15
N GLN A 107 2.14 36.48 0.83
CA GLN A 107 0.94 36.80 0.06
C GLN A 107 -0.16 35.73 0.19
N TYR A 108 0.19 34.49 0.54
CA TYR A 108 -0.75 33.38 0.57
C TYR A 108 -1.71 33.49 1.77
N ASN A 109 -2.90 34.07 1.53
CA ASN A 109 -3.93 34.29 2.55
C ASN A 109 -5.32 33.89 2.01
N PRO A 110 -5.61 32.58 1.84
CA PRO A 110 -6.89 32.13 1.31
C PRO A 110 -8.04 32.30 2.31
N ASN A 111 -9.24 32.55 1.80
CA ASN A 111 -10.46 32.66 2.60
C ASN A 111 -11.05 31.28 2.92
N GLU A 112 -10.93 30.35 1.97
CA GLU A 112 -11.42 28.98 2.06
C GLU A 112 -10.67 28.22 3.15
N ASN A 113 -11.41 27.71 4.15
CA ASN A 113 -10.80 27.09 5.33
C ASN A 113 -9.85 25.93 4.96
N GLU A 114 -10.26 25.07 4.03
CA GLU A 114 -9.48 23.90 3.58
C GLU A 114 -8.14 24.25 2.91
N LEU A 115 -7.96 25.49 2.43
CA LEU A 115 -6.72 25.96 1.80
C LEU A 115 -5.79 26.66 2.79
N LYS A 116 -6.25 26.94 4.02
CA LYS A 116 -5.42 27.57 5.04
C LYS A 116 -4.33 26.61 5.49
N ILE A 117 -3.12 27.15 5.71
CA ILE A 117 -1.94 26.37 6.13
C ILE A 117 -2.23 25.42 7.30
N PRO A 118 -2.92 25.83 8.39
CA PRO A 118 -3.23 24.91 9.49
C PRO A 118 -4.08 23.70 9.06
N GLN A 119 -5.03 23.89 8.14
CA GLN A 119 -5.86 22.80 7.63
C GLN A 119 -5.08 21.88 6.69
N LEU A 120 -4.19 22.44 5.87
CA LEU A 120 -3.29 21.66 5.02
C LEU A 120 -2.31 20.83 5.88
N GLN A 121 -1.79 21.38 6.98
CA GLN A 121 -0.97 20.66 7.95
C GLN A 121 -1.76 19.56 8.66
N ALA A 122 -3.01 19.83 9.06
CA ALA A 122 -3.90 18.80 9.60
C ALA A 122 -4.15 17.68 8.58
N ARG A 123 -4.33 18.02 7.30
CA ARG A 123 -4.44 17.05 6.21
C ARG A 123 -3.18 16.20 6.10
N LEU A 124 -1.99 16.81 6.14
CA LEU A 124 -0.70 16.10 6.12
C LEU A 124 -0.59 15.12 7.31
N GLY A 125 -1.00 15.53 8.51
CA GLY A 125 -1.06 14.67 9.69
C GLY A 125 -2.03 13.49 9.53
N ALA A 126 -3.19 13.70 8.89
CA ALA A 126 -4.13 12.62 8.57
C ALA A 126 -3.53 11.59 7.60
N LEU A 127 -2.75 12.03 6.59
CA LEU A 127 -2.04 11.12 5.68
C LEU A 127 -1.00 10.26 6.44
N GLU A 128 -0.25 10.86 7.37
CA GLU A 128 0.72 10.14 8.20
C GLU A 128 0.05 9.13 9.15
N SER A 129 -1.07 9.52 9.75
CA SER A 129 -1.87 8.64 10.60
C SER A 129 -2.42 7.43 9.81
N ALA A 130 -2.91 7.65 8.60
CA ALA A 130 -3.38 6.57 7.73
C ALA A 130 -2.23 5.60 7.34
N LYS A 131 -1.03 6.13 7.07
CA LYS A 131 0.17 5.30 6.84
C LYS A 131 0.51 4.46 8.07
N THR A 132 0.60 5.09 9.23
CA THR A 132 0.95 4.41 10.50
C THR A 132 -0.06 3.32 10.84
N SER A 133 -1.35 3.61 10.67
CA SER A 133 -2.43 2.63 10.87
C SER A 133 -2.32 1.43 9.93
N TRP A 134 -1.99 1.68 8.66
CA TRP A 134 -1.76 0.60 7.69
C TRP A 134 -0.54 -0.25 8.07
N ILE A 135 0.58 0.36 8.50
CA ILE A 135 1.77 -0.37 8.95
C ILE A 135 1.41 -1.27 10.13
N ALA A 136 0.75 -0.72 11.15
CA ALA A 136 0.34 -1.48 12.33
C ALA A 136 -0.55 -2.68 11.96
N ALA A 137 -1.58 -2.45 11.13
CA ALA A 137 -2.48 -3.51 10.69
C ALA A 137 -1.77 -4.56 9.81
N HIS A 138 -0.78 -4.15 9.00
CA HIS A 138 0.03 -5.08 8.23
C HIS A 138 0.85 -5.99 9.14
N THR A 139 1.50 -5.42 10.15
CA THR A 139 2.29 -6.16 11.14
C THR A 139 1.43 -7.18 11.88
N THR A 140 0.26 -6.79 12.38
CA THR A 140 -0.62 -7.72 13.11
C THR A 140 -1.16 -8.83 12.21
N PHE A 141 -1.50 -8.51 10.95
CA PHE A 141 -1.94 -9.52 10.00
C PHE A 141 -0.83 -10.49 9.59
N SER A 142 0.40 -9.99 9.38
CA SER A 142 1.57 -10.82 9.08
C SER A 142 1.87 -11.80 10.22
N ASN A 143 1.80 -11.34 11.48
CA ASN A 143 1.95 -12.20 12.65
C ASN A 143 0.86 -13.28 12.71
N ALA A 144 -0.40 -12.91 12.42
CA ALA A 144 -1.50 -13.89 12.36
C ALA A 144 -1.32 -14.92 11.23
N ILE A 145 -0.69 -14.56 10.10
CA ILE A 145 -0.30 -15.52 9.06
C ILE A 145 0.74 -16.52 9.60
N ASN A 146 1.76 -16.03 10.30
CA ASN A 146 2.81 -16.88 10.88
C ASN A 146 2.23 -17.83 11.93
N GLU A 147 1.37 -17.36 12.82
CA GLU A 147 0.67 -18.20 13.82
C GLU A 147 -0.18 -19.28 13.13
N ARG A 148 -0.93 -18.91 12.09
CA ARG A 148 -1.72 -19.86 11.29
C ARG A 148 -0.82 -20.91 10.64
N ASN A 149 0.30 -20.49 10.05
CA ASN A 149 1.23 -21.40 9.39
C ASN A 149 1.88 -22.35 10.38
N ALA A 150 2.27 -21.88 11.57
CA ALA A 150 2.77 -22.75 12.63
C ALA A 150 1.72 -23.80 13.03
N LEU A 151 0.46 -23.40 13.24
CA LEU A 151 -0.60 -24.35 13.60
C LEU A 151 -0.88 -25.39 12.51
N LEU A 152 -0.85 -25.00 11.23
CA LEU A 152 -1.19 -25.90 10.13
C LEU A 152 -0.03 -26.80 9.73
N TYR A 153 1.18 -26.25 9.72
CA TYR A 153 2.33 -26.81 9.00
C TYR A 153 3.58 -27.01 9.85
N HIS A 154 3.55 -26.78 11.17
CA HIS A 154 4.69 -27.13 12.02
C HIS A 154 5.01 -28.64 11.88
N PRO A 155 6.29 -29.02 11.69
CA PRO A 155 6.68 -30.37 11.29
C PRO A 155 6.32 -31.47 12.30
N GLU A 156 6.19 -31.12 13.58
CA GLU A 156 5.88 -32.10 14.64
C GLU A 156 4.48 -31.93 15.23
N THR A 157 4.05 -30.67 15.40
CA THR A 157 2.85 -30.30 16.17
C THR A 157 1.77 -29.65 15.31
N GLY A 158 2.04 -29.42 14.03
CA GLY A 158 1.07 -28.88 13.09
C GLY A 158 -0.02 -29.89 12.77
N LEU A 159 -1.20 -29.42 12.36
CA LEU A 159 -2.32 -30.28 11.99
C LEU A 159 -1.95 -31.32 10.93
N LYS A 160 -1.13 -30.97 9.95
CA LYS A 160 -0.62 -31.93 8.95
C LYS A 160 0.16 -33.07 9.60
N ALA A 161 1.13 -32.74 10.46
CA ALA A 161 1.98 -33.72 11.12
C ALA A 161 1.17 -34.65 12.04
N ILE A 162 0.30 -34.07 12.87
CA ILE A 162 -0.60 -34.82 13.75
C ILE A 162 -1.50 -35.75 12.94
N ALA A 163 -2.11 -35.27 11.85
CA ALA A 163 -2.99 -36.11 11.04
C ALA A 163 -2.25 -37.27 10.36
N LEU A 164 -0.99 -37.08 9.95
CA LEU A 164 -0.14 -38.17 9.45
C LEU A 164 0.19 -39.18 10.55
N ASN A 165 0.56 -38.72 11.75
CA ASN A 165 0.85 -39.57 12.90
C ASN A 165 -0.36 -40.40 13.34
N VAL A 166 -1.55 -39.80 13.38
CA VAL A 166 -2.81 -40.50 13.68
C VAL A 166 -3.06 -41.63 12.66
N LYS A 167 -2.82 -41.41 11.37
CA LYS A 167 -2.97 -42.47 10.36
C LYS A 167 -2.01 -43.64 10.60
N VAL A 168 -0.75 -43.34 10.89
CA VAL A 168 0.25 -44.37 11.19
C VAL A 168 -0.14 -45.14 12.45
N HIS A 169 -0.63 -44.46 13.47
CA HIS A 169 -1.10 -45.09 14.71
C HIS A 169 -2.30 -46.01 14.48
N VAL A 170 -3.34 -45.55 13.76
CA VAL A 170 -4.50 -46.38 13.38
C VAL A 170 -4.06 -47.60 12.57
N LYS A 171 -3.11 -47.43 11.63
CA LYS A 171 -2.53 -48.54 10.87
C LYS A 171 -1.83 -49.55 11.77
N SER A 172 -1.10 -49.08 12.78
CA SER A 172 -0.37 -49.93 13.73
C SER A 172 -1.31 -50.74 14.63
N LEU A 173 -2.43 -50.15 15.07
CA LEU A 173 -3.39 -50.82 15.96
C LEU A 173 -4.28 -51.84 15.25
N PHE A 174 -4.81 -51.49 14.08
CA PHE A 174 -5.82 -52.28 13.40
C PHE A 174 -5.29 -53.03 12.16
N GLY A 175 -4.09 -52.73 11.69
CA GLY A 175 -3.52 -53.28 10.47
C GLY A 175 -3.98 -52.56 9.20
N SER A 176 -3.21 -52.73 8.12
CA SER A 176 -3.37 -51.97 6.87
C SER A 176 -4.64 -52.32 6.07
N GLN A 177 -5.24 -53.48 6.30
CA GLN A 177 -6.44 -53.93 5.58
C GLN A 177 -7.74 -53.63 6.32
N SER A 178 -7.64 -53.10 7.54
CA SER A 178 -8.78 -52.87 8.43
C SER A 178 -9.74 -51.81 7.89
N PRO A 179 -11.05 -51.95 8.18
CA PRO A 179 -12.04 -50.90 7.88
C PRO A 179 -11.65 -49.54 8.48
N GLN A 180 -11.12 -49.53 9.71
CA GLN A 180 -10.71 -48.32 10.44
C GLN A 180 -9.58 -47.56 9.72
N TYR A 181 -8.54 -48.27 9.29
CA TYR A 181 -7.43 -47.63 8.56
C TYR A 181 -7.89 -47.11 7.19
N LYS A 182 -8.72 -47.87 6.47
CA LYS A 182 -9.25 -47.47 5.16
C LYS A 182 -10.08 -46.18 5.21
N GLN A 183 -10.77 -45.90 6.31
CA GLN A 183 -11.50 -44.64 6.51
C GLN A 183 -10.59 -43.41 6.53
N VAL A 184 -9.40 -43.52 7.15
CA VAL A 184 -8.48 -42.39 7.31
C VAL A 184 -7.39 -42.33 6.23
N SER A 185 -7.04 -43.46 5.61
CA SER A 185 -5.97 -43.54 4.62
C SER A 185 -6.25 -42.78 3.33
N GLY A 186 -7.53 -42.60 2.97
CA GLY A 186 -7.95 -41.86 1.77
C GLY A 186 -7.77 -40.34 1.87
N LEU A 187 -7.67 -39.78 3.08
CA LEU A 187 -7.42 -38.36 3.28
C LEU A 187 -6.01 -38.04 2.78
N LYS A 188 -5.81 -37.01 1.96
CA LYS A 188 -4.49 -36.58 1.49
C LYS A 188 -4.14 -35.21 2.06
N PHE A 189 -2.93 -35.09 2.60
CA PHE A 189 -2.39 -33.81 3.07
C PHE A 189 -1.18 -33.47 2.20
N VAL A 190 -1.40 -32.64 1.19
CA VAL A 190 -0.37 -32.18 0.24
C VAL A 190 -0.03 -30.73 0.55
N ASP A 191 1.24 -30.38 0.35
CA ASP A 191 1.65 -28.97 0.41
C ASP A 191 1.10 -28.24 -0.81
N SER A 192 0.67 -26.99 -0.62
CA SER A 192 0.32 -26.11 -1.74
C SER A 192 1.63 -25.52 -2.27
N ASN A 193 2.06 -25.98 -3.46
CA ASN A 193 3.15 -25.36 -4.23
C ASN A 193 2.79 -23.95 -4.67
#